data_AF-T0QQY7-F1
#
_entry.id   AF-T0QQY7-F1
#
_cell.length_a   1.000
_cell.length_b   1.000
_cell.length_c   1.000
_cell.angle_alpha   90.00
_cell.angle_beta   90.00
_cell.angle_gamma   90.00
#
_symmetry.space_group_name_H-M   'P 1'
#
loop_
_entity.id
_entity.type
_entity.pdbx_description
1 polymer ?
#
loop_
_entity_poly.entity_id
_entity_poly.type
_entity_poly.pdbx_seq_one_letter_code
_entity_poly.pdbx_strand_id
1 'polypeptide(L)'
;MPKTSAKAALVAELDATTSRIARQSYQKEPPSWDDLEMGLRRAAAMEADVRWILAKTQWCHRSAVLTGVAAFVAETIVALATTASTHELYAALCSSLLDQLTRPCFESSTELARACKWRKVPRYMDMQCTTRWKALSPALTKLVVATPDRFAACLRATDLQPLFNAHAQCAVVVMNGFCQVYHGLLANASCPSMLYVLVRAILSINWTSTKEAPYRDDLLCRLFRFLQELPFKAAPQSLFAGLQEAIVESLATPHEGVVLLTKLTSLLSEDLMLRILGDCYDLTMATASLQPEAGNPYLRFLMGFCAHTTLVPTPTIVALLGNLFSPDSACATHKRLAAAYYIALHRKLDLRREVELQRLLLDAGDVHQEIPDELTSAFFITCFHRSQRDIDLWLAQHEIGGGDSAPWASMIPFATLQLHPRAIQTAQLANEIPCVLAGPAFEAEVAYSREKRRRTARASVEDCLDPDVLLHIFGFLSPKRIARLSLVSRAFHHASSDPNLWRRLYQDPTSFVSPVLCLHDVSYVHDYKALFAARYRHERSYKRQLRYQHPEKKKDLQCCNVCDCLTMTTTGVRALAHAKDHQKKPIVWRPCPTCGEQFPSKNKLLLHKRALHGKTQPPNQS
;
A
#
# COMPACT_ATOMS: atom_id res chain seq x y z
N MET A 1 12.86 64.13 -26.80
CA MET A 1 12.84 63.44 -25.49
C MET A 1 11.49 62.77 -25.33
N PRO A 2 11.41 61.44 -25.10
CA PRO A 2 10.11 60.79 -24.95
C PRO A 2 9.49 61.24 -23.63
N LYS A 3 8.24 61.69 -23.67
CA LYS A 3 7.47 62.09 -22.48
C LYS A 3 7.45 60.90 -21.51
N THR A 4 8.10 61.04 -20.36
CA THR A 4 7.98 60.08 -19.27
C THR A 4 6.51 59.94 -18.90
N SER A 5 6.01 58.70 -18.86
CA SER A 5 4.63 58.42 -18.47
C SER A 5 4.34 59.05 -17.10
N ALA A 6 3.16 59.68 -16.92
CA ALA A 6 2.80 60.39 -15.68
C ALA A 6 3.03 59.55 -14.41
N LYS A 7 2.76 58.24 -14.47
CA LYS A 7 3.04 57.32 -13.36
C LYS A 7 4.53 57.11 -13.08
N ALA A 8 5.38 57.09 -14.11
CA ALA A 8 6.83 56.97 -13.93
C ALA A 8 7.44 58.24 -13.32
N ALA A 9 6.90 59.41 -13.66
CA ALA A 9 7.28 60.67 -13.01
C ALA A 9 6.91 60.66 -11.52
N LEU A 10 5.71 60.16 -11.18
CA LEU A 10 5.27 60.06 -9.78
C LEU A 10 6.09 59.05 -8.96
N VAL A 11 6.51 57.93 -9.55
CA VAL A 11 7.45 56.99 -8.90
C VAL A 11 8.76 57.69 -8.54
N ALA A 12 9.36 58.43 -9.48
CA ALA A 12 10.61 59.15 -9.26
C ALA A 12 10.47 60.25 -8.19
N GLU A 13 9.33 60.96 -8.19
CA GLU A 13 8.98 61.96 -7.17
C GLU A 13 8.89 61.35 -5.77
N LEU A 14 8.17 60.22 -5.64
CA LEU A 14 8.02 59.50 -4.37
C LEU A 14 9.36 58.91 -3.88
N ASP A 15 10.19 58.38 -4.78
CA ASP A 15 11.53 57.87 -4.44
C ASP A 15 12.46 58.97 -3.91
N ALA A 16 12.46 60.12 -4.58
CA ALA A 16 13.23 61.28 -4.14
C ALA A 16 12.74 61.78 -2.77
N THR A 17 11.43 61.87 -2.59
CA THR A 17 10.81 62.37 -1.34
C THR A 17 11.06 61.42 -0.18
N THR A 18 10.85 60.11 -0.36
CA THR A 18 11.13 59.09 0.67
C THR A 18 12.60 59.07 1.06
N SER A 19 13.52 59.17 0.09
CA SER A 19 14.97 59.24 0.35
C SER A 19 15.36 60.51 1.09
N ARG A 20 14.77 61.66 0.71
CA ARG A 20 15.00 62.95 1.36
C ARG A 20 14.54 62.95 2.82
N ILE A 21 13.31 62.51 3.08
CA ILE A 21 12.74 62.43 4.43
C ILE A 21 13.53 61.44 5.31
N ALA A 22 13.97 60.31 4.75
CA ALA A 22 14.82 59.37 5.48
C ALA A 22 16.15 60.03 5.91
N ARG A 23 16.77 60.86 5.05
CA ARG A 23 17.99 61.61 5.40
C ARG A 23 17.72 62.67 6.47
N GLN A 24 16.66 63.47 6.31
CA GLN A 24 16.26 64.50 7.28
C GLN A 24 16.02 63.88 8.66
N SER A 25 15.24 62.80 8.71
CA SER A 25 14.94 62.08 9.95
C SER A 25 16.20 61.51 10.61
N TYR A 26 17.13 60.99 9.82
CA TYR A 26 18.41 60.51 10.33
C TYR A 26 19.28 61.65 10.89
N GLN A 27 19.25 62.82 10.25
CA GLN A 27 19.96 64.03 10.67
C GLN A 27 19.23 64.80 11.79
N LYS A 28 18.07 64.32 12.25
CA LYS A 28 17.19 64.99 13.21
C LYS A 28 16.69 66.37 12.75
N GLU A 29 16.61 66.57 11.44
CA GLU A 29 15.97 67.72 10.82
C GLU A 29 14.43 67.52 10.77
N PRO A 30 13.62 68.59 10.79
CA PRO A 30 12.17 68.48 10.66
C PRO A 30 11.80 67.86 9.30
N PRO A 31 11.19 66.66 9.26
CA PRO A 31 10.92 65.99 8.00
C PRO A 31 9.66 66.55 7.32
N SER A 32 9.70 66.66 5.99
CA SER A 32 8.59 67.14 5.15
C SER A 32 7.52 66.05 4.91
N TRP A 33 6.82 65.60 5.97
CA TRP A 33 5.83 64.52 5.87
C TRP A 33 4.65 64.84 4.96
N ASP A 34 4.21 66.10 4.91
CA ASP A 34 3.06 66.54 4.10
C ASP A 34 3.29 66.34 2.59
N ASP A 35 4.52 66.57 2.11
CA ASP A 35 4.91 66.34 0.71
C ASP A 35 4.72 64.87 0.32
N LEU A 36 5.14 63.97 1.23
CA LEU A 36 5.02 62.53 1.01
C LEU A 36 3.55 62.08 1.04
N GLU A 37 2.76 62.59 1.98
CA GLU A 37 1.34 62.29 2.05
C GLU A 37 0.60 62.76 0.78
N MET A 38 0.89 63.98 0.30
CA MET A 38 0.31 64.52 -0.93
C MET A 38 0.68 63.67 -2.15
N GLY A 39 1.94 63.22 -2.24
CA GLY A 39 2.39 62.29 -3.29
C GLY A 39 1.62 60.96 -3.25
N LEU A 40 1.40 60.40 -2.06
CA LEU A 40 0.65 59.14 -1.88
C LEU A 40 -0.82 59.31 -2.23
N ARG A 41 -1.45 60.43 -1.87
CA ARG A 41 -2.83 60.77 -2.27
C ARG A 41 -2.96 60.89 -3.79
N ARG A 42 -1.99 61.53 -4.45
CA ARG A 42 -1.92 61.59 -5.92
C ARG A 42 -1.77 60.21 -6.55
N ALA A 43 -0.98 59.33 -5.94
CA ALA A 43 -0.84 57.95 -6.41
C ALA A 43 -2.15 57.16 -6.26
N ALA A 44 -2.85 57.31 -5.13
CA ALA A 44 -4.15 56.66 -4.91
C ALA A 44 -5.25 57.16 -5.85
N ALA A 45 -5.20 58.44 -6.27
CA ALA A 45 -6.10 58.97 -7.30
C ALA A 45 -5.89 58.33 -8.69
N MET A 46 -4.74 57.68 -8.92
CA MET A 46 -4.47 56.89 -10.13
C MET A 46 -4.89 55.42 -9.92
N GLU A 47 -6.11 55.19 -9.43
CA GLU A 47 -6.66 53.92 -8.90
C GLU A 47 -5.98 52.63 -9.40
N ALA A 48 -6.04 52.34 -10.72
CA ALA A 48 -5.50 51.11 -11.30
C ALA A 48 -3.95 51.02 -11.29
N ASP A 49 -3.26 52.16 -11.28
CA ASP A 49 -1.80 52.26 -11.30
C ASP A 49 -1.19 52.33 -9.89
N VAL A 50 -1.96 52.58 -8.81
CA VAL A 50 -1.40 52.80 -7.46
C VAL A 50 -0.54 51.65 -6.97
N ARG A 51 -0.97 50.40 -7.20
CA ARG A 51 -0.19 49.21 -6.82
C ARG A 51 1.12 49.14 -7.58
N TRP A 52 1.12 49.48 -8.87
CA TRP A 52 2.33 49.51 -9.68
C TRP A 52 3.28 50.61 -9.22
N ILE A 53 2.75 51.81 -8.93
CA ILE A 53 3.54 52.96 -8.44
C ILE A 53 4.21 52.59 -7.12
N LEU A 54 3.44 52.12 -6.13
CA LEU A 54 3.96 51.73 -4.81
C LEU A 54 4.90 50.53 -4.85
N ALA A 55 4.74 49.61 -5.81
CA ALA A 55 5.66 48.49 -6.00
C ALA A 55 7.01 48.93 -6.62
N LYS A 56 7.03 50.04 -7.38
CA LYS A 56 8.26 50.59 -7.96
C LYS A 56 8.97 51.58 -7.05
N THR A 57 8.23 52.26 -6.17
CA THR A 57 8.79 53.15 -5.16
C THR A 57 9.53 52.37 -4.07
N GLN A 58 10.75 52.78 -3.74
CA GLN A 58 11.64 52.18 -2.75
C GLN A 58 11.34 52.65 -1.32
N TRP A 59 10.08 52.61 -0.88
CA TRP A 59 9.70 53.09 0.45
C TRP A 59 9.95 52.09 1.60
N CYS A 60 10.39 50.87 1.28
CA CYS A 60 10.69 49.78 2.23
C CYS A 60 12.19 49.37 2.26
N HIS A 61 13.09 50.24 1.80
CA HIS A 61 14.54 50.02 1.95
C HIS A 61 15.00 50.26 3.41
N ARG A 62 16.22 49.82 3.74
CA ARG A 62 16.73 49.81 5.13
C ARG A 62 16.62 51.17 5.83
N SER A 63 17.01 52.27 5.18
CA SER A 63 16.97 53.60 5.80
C SER A 63 15.54 54.09 6.02
N ALA A 64 14.63 53.90 5.06
CA ALA A 64 13.21 54.25 5.22
C ALA A 64 12.54 53.48 6.37
N VAL A 65 12.90 52.21 6.59
CA VAL A 65 12.38 51.41 7.71
C VAL A 65 12.90 51.93 9.05
N LEU A 66 14.21 52.20 9.16
CA LEU A 66 14.83 52.65 10.41
C LEU A 66 14.45 54.08 10.83
N THR A 67 14.07 54.91 9.86
CA THR A 67 13.73 56.33 10.09
C THR A 67 12.23 56.57 10.27
N GLY A 68 11.41 55.51 10.22
CA GLY A 68 9.96 55.62 10.38
C GLY A 68 9.20 55.98 9.09
N VAL A 69 9.89 56.28 7.99
CA VAL A 69 9.26 56.59 6.70
C VAL A 69 8.37 55.46 6.21
N ALA A 70 8.84 54.21 6.31
CA ALA A 70 8.04 53.05 5.89
C ALA A 70 6.75 52.91 6.72
N ALA A 71 6.82 53.18 8.03
CA ALA A 71 5.65 53.14 8.91
C ALA A 71 4.66 54.27 8.57
N PHE A 72 5.14 55.48 8.29
CA PHE A 72 4.31 56.60 7.85
C PHE A 72 3.58 56.31 6.52
N VAL A 73 4.30 55.79 5.54
CA VAL A 73 3.71 55.39 4.25
C VAL A 73 2.64 54.33 4.48
N ALA A 74 2.90 53.35 5.34
CA ALA A 74 1.94 52.30 5.66
C ALA A 74 0.67 52.84 6.32
N GLU A 75 0.80 53.72 7.32
CA GLU A 75 -0.34 54.38 7.97
C GLU A 75 -1.16 55.21 6.97
N THR A 76 -0.50 55.91 6.06
CA THR A 76 -1.18 56.67 5.00
C THR A 76 -1.94 55.75 4.04
N ILE A 77 -1.33 54.63 3.63
CA ILE A 77 -2.00 53.62 2.79
C ILE A 77 -3.23 53.07 3.51
N VAL A 78 -3.16 52.81 4.82
CA VAL A 78 -4.29 52.31 5.61
C VAL A 78 -5.41 53.35 5.71
N ALA A 79 -5.08 54.62 5.93
CA ALA A 79 -6.07 55.70 5.93
C ALA A 79 -6.80 55.82 4.58
N LEU A 80 -6.05 55.74 3.48
CA LEU A 80 -6.59 55.77 2.11
C LEU A 80 -7.41 54.52 1.81
N ALA A 81 -6.98 53.33 2.24
CA ALA A 81 -7.71 52.09 2.03
C ALA A 81 -9.03 52.10 2.82
N THR A 82 -9.01 52.55 4.07
CA THR A 82 -10.23 52.61 4.92
C THR A 82 -11.29 53.54 4.34
N THR A 83 -10.87 54.59 3.62
CA THR A 83 -11.76 55.56 2.97
C THR A 83 -11.99 55.27 1.47
N ALA A 84 -11.43 54.17 0.94
CA ALA A 84 -11.54 53.85 -0.48
C ALA A 84 -12.97 53.51 -0.88
N SER A 85 -13.50 54.28 -1.83
CA SER A 85 -14.86 54.17 -2.39
C SER A 85 -15.07 52.90 -3.22
N THR A 86 -14.02 52.42 -3.91
CA THR A 86 -14.07 51.23 -4.76
C THR A 86 -13.38 50.03 -4.13
N HIS A 87 -13.86 48.83 -4.44
CA HIS A 87 -13.19 47.58 -4.02
C HIS A 87 -11.80 47.44 -4.66
N GLU A 88 -11.65 47.87 -5.91
CA GLU A 88 -10.39 47.80 -6.67
C GLU A 88 -9.28 48.66 -6.04
N LEU A 89 -9.59 49.91 -5.68
CA LEU A 89 -8.64 50.80 -5.01
C LEU A 89 -8.20 50.23 -3.65
N TYR A 90 -9.15 49.72 -2.87
CA TYR A 90 -8.83 49.05 -1.60
C TYR A 90 -7.92 47.84 -1.81
N ALA A 91 -8.26 46.97 -2.75
CA ALA A 91 -7.48 45.79 -3.05
C ALA A 91 -6.07 46.16 -3.52
N ALA A 92 -5.91 47.21 -4.33
CA ALA A 92 -4.63 47.70 -4.80
C ALA A 92 -3.76 48.25 -3.64
N LEU A 93 -4.34 49.04 -2.74
CA LEU A 93 -3.67 49.60 -1.56
C LEU A 93 -3.29 48.51 -0.55
N CYS A 94 -4.22 47.61 -0.22
CA CYS A 94 -3.99 46.47 0.65
C CYS A 94 -2.90 45.52 0.08
N SER A 95 -2.99 45.22 -1.22
CA SER A 95 -1.98 44.38 -1.89
C SER A 95 -0.61 45.04 -1.89
N SER A 96 -0.53 46.38 -1.97
CA SER A 96 0.75 47.10 -1.90
C SER A 96 1.45 46.92 -0.55
N LEU A 97 0.70 46.84 0.56
CA LEU A 97 1.23 46.50 1.88
C LEU A 97 1.65 45.02 1.94
N LEU A 98 0.77 44.11 1.52
CA LEU A 98 1.03 42.67 1.56
C LEU A 98 2.22 42.27 0.68
N ASP A 99 2.38 42.87 -0.50
CA ASP A 99 3.50 42.61 -1.43
C ASP A 99 4.86 42.86 -0.77
N GLN A 100 4.97 43.84 0.14
CA GLN A 100 6.23 44.14 0.85
C GLN A 100 6.54 43.13 1.97
N LEU A 101 5.51 42.46 2.48
CA LEU A 101 5.60 41.54 3.61
C LEU A 101 5.71 40.07 3.17
N THR A 102 5.09 39.71 2.04
CA THR A 102 4.86 38.32 1.63
C THR A 102 5.80 37.83 0.52
N ARG A 103 6.69 38.69 0.01
CA ARG A 103 7.66 38.31 -1.03
C ARG A 103 9.02 37.92 -0.43
N PRO A 104 9.75 36.97 -1.06
CA PRO A 104 11.12 36.65 -0.64
C PRO A 104 12.04 37.87 -0.77
N CYS A 105 12.99 38.01 0.14
CA CYS A 105 14.04 39.00 0.02
C CYS A 105 15.12 38.54 -0.96
N PHE A 106 15.33 39.33 -2.00
CA PHE A 106 16.30 39.07 -3.06
C PHE A 106 17.42 40.14 -3.05
N GLU A 107 18.66 39.71 -3.30
CA GLU A 107 19.81 40.60 -3.55
C GLU A 107 19.91 40.98 -5.04
N SER A 108 19.59 40.03 -5.92
CA SER A 108 19.45 40.21 -7.37
C SER A 108 18.13 39.59 -7.83
N SER A 109 17.71 39.77 -9.08
CA SER A 109 16.41 39.28 -9.58
C SER A 109 16.14 37.80 -9.34
N THR A 110 17.17 36.98 -9.11
CA THR A 110 17.06 35.53 -8.91
C THR A 110 17.74 35.02 -7.64
N GLU A 111 18.63 35.80 -7.01
CA GLU A 111 19.39 35.32 -5.85
C GLU A 111 18.79 35.82 -4.53
N LEU A 112 18.38 34.88 -3.68
CA LEU A 112 17.94 35.18 -2.32
C LEU A 112 19.04 35.88 -1.53
N ALA A 113 18.63 36.90 -0.77
CA ALA A 113 19.52 37.62 0.11
C ALA A 113 20.23 36.66 1.07
N ARG A 114 21.53 36.84 1.27
CA ARG A 114 22.39 35.91 2.04
C ARG A 114 21.89 35.68 3.47
N ALA A 115 21.33 36.72 4.09
CA ALA A 115 20.73 36.67 5.43
C ALA A 115 19.39 35.90 5.47
N CYS A 116 18.70 35.79 4.33
CA CYS A 116 17.39 35.17 4.21
C CYS A 116 17.42 33.73 3.65
N LYS A 117 18.59 33.22 3.23
CA LYS A 117 18.77 31.80 2.90
C LYS A 117 18.46 30.93 4.13
N TRP A 118 17.76 29.81 3.93
CA TRP A 118 17.36 28.92 5.03
C TRP A 118 18.54 28.43 5.88
N ARG A 119 18.39 28.52 7.21
CA ARG A 119 19.36 28.02 8.18
C ARG A 119 18.63 27.51 9.42
N LYS A 120 19.17 26.46 10.05
CA LYS A 120 18.65 25.94 11.32
C LYS A 120 18.65 26.98 12.44
N VAL A 121 19.66 27.86 12.46
CA VAL A 121 19.75 29.02 13.37
C VAL A 121 19.71 30.29 12.54
N PRO A 122 18.58 31.01 12.53
CA PRO A 122 18.40 32.22 11.72
C PRO A 122 19.17 33.41 12.29
N ARG A 123 19.68 34.28 11.40
CA ARG A 123 20.28 35.57 11.79
C ARG A 123 19.24 36.69 11.68
N TYR A 124 18.23 36.64 12.54
CA TYR A 124 17.08 37.55 12.46
C TYR A 124 17.45 39.04 12.47
N MET A 125 18.55 39.42 13.12
CA MET A 125 19.03 40.80 13.17
C MET A 125 19.59 41.31 11.83
N ASP A 126 20.06 40.41 10.98
CA ASP A 126 20.64 40.75 9.67
C ASP A 126 19.58 40.78 8.55
N MET A 127 18.35 40.33 8.85
CA MET A 127 17.29 40.13 7.87
C MET A 127 16.45 41.39 7.68
N GLN A 128 16.33 41.87 6.44
CA GLN A 128 15.48 43.03 6.15
C GLN A 128 13.98 42.74 6.32
N CYS A 129 13.53 41.50 6.09
CA CYS A 129 12.12 41.16 6.27
C CYS A 129 11.67 41.25 7.74
N THR A 130 12.55 40.99 8.71
CA THR A 130 12.17 41.10 10.14
C THR A 130 11.93 42.55 10.53
N THR A 131 12.77 43.48 10.04
CA THR A 131 12.60 44.92 10.30
C THR A 131 11.39 45.49 9.56
N ARG A 132 11.12 45.04 8.32
CA ARG A 132 9.89 45.40 7.59
C ARG A 132 8.64 44.96 8.32
N TRP A 133 8.57 43.70 8.76
CA TRP A 133 7.42 43.23 9.56
C TRP A 133 7.24 44.06 10.82
N LYS A 134 8.31 44.33 11.59
CA LYS A 134 8.22 45.20 12.77
C LYS A 134 7.66 46.59 12.46
N ALA A 135 8.04 47.20 11.34
CA ALA A 135 7.60 48.54 10.97
C ALA A 135 6.16 48.58 10.41
N LEU A 136 5.72 47.54 9.71
CA LEU A 136 4.45 47.53 8.98
C LEU A 136 3.33 46.81 9.74
N SER A 137 3.63 45.89 10.66
CA SER A 137 2.62 45.16 11.45
C SER A 137 1.59 46.07 12.15
N PRO A 138 1.96 47.22 12.78
CA PRO A 138 0.97 48.07 13.43
C PRO A 138 -0.08 48.63 12.46
N ALA A 139 0.35 49.09 11.28
CA ALA A 139 -0.54 49.58 10.25
C ALA A 139 -1.41 48.44 9.69
N LEU A 140 -0.81 47.27 9.45
CA LEU A 140 -1.55 46.08 9.01
C LEU A 140 -2.65 45.70 10.02
N THR A 141 -2.35 45.64 11.32
CA THR A 141 -3.33 45.34 12.36
C THR A 141 -4.48 46.36 12.35
N LYS A 142 -4.18 47.67 12.22
CA LYS A 142 -5.22 48.70 12.10
C LYS A 142 -6.13 48.47 10.90
N LEU A 143 -5.58 48.11 9.74
CA LEU A 143 -6.35 47.82 8.53
C LEU A 143 -7.30 46.64 8.73
N VAL A 144 -6.82 45.57 9.36
CA VAL A 144 -7.61 44.36 9.64
C VAL A 144 -8.75 44.66 10.61
N VAL A 145 -8.50 45.50 11.62
CA VAL A 145 -9.55 45.94 12.57
C VAL A 145 -10.59 46.82 11.86
N ALA A 146 -10.14 47.76 11.02
CA ALA A 146 -11.03 48.71 10.36
C ALA A 146 -11.90 48.08 9.27
N THR A 147 -11.39 47.09 8.56
CA THR A 147 -12.04 46.53 7.36
C THR A 147 -11.88 45.01 7.26
N PRO A 148 -12.38 44.24 8.24
CA PRO A 148 -12.10 42.81 8.38
C PRO A 148 -12.52 41.97 7.18
N ASP A 149 -13.71 42.19 6.62
CA ASP A 149 -14.22 41.38 5.51
C ASP A 149 -13.51 41.68 4.19
N ARG A 150 -13.27 42.97 3.90
CA ARG A 150 -12.53 43.40 2.69
C ARG A 150 -11.09 42.91 2.75
N PHE A 151 -10.46 42.96 3.92
CA PHE A 151 -9.11 42.45 4.12
C PHE A 151 -9.05 40.93 3.92
N ALA A 152 -10.02 40.19 4.48
CA ALA A 152 -10.12 38.75 4.32
C ALA A 152 -10.17 38.33 2.85
N ALA A 153 -10.93 39.05 2.01
CA ALA A 153 -11.00 38.82 0.56
C ALA A 153 -9.66 39.09 -0.14
N CYS A 154 -9.00 40.21 0.19
CA CYS A 154 -7.67 40.53 -0.38
C CYS A 154 -6.61 39.51 0.03
N LEU A 155 -6.65 39.04 1.27
CA LEU A 155 -5.73 38.04 1.77
C LEU A 155 -5.88 36.71 1.03
N ARG A 156 -7.12 36.25 0.77
CA ARG A 156 -7.36 35.02 -0.01
C ARG A 156 -6.83 35.10 -1.45
N ALA A 157 -6.76 36.30 -2.03
CA ALA A 157 -6.17 36.52 -3.34
C ALA A 157 -4.63 36.59 -3.33
N THR A 158 -4.00 36.58 -2.14
CA THR A 158 -2.54 36.69 -2.01
C THR A 158 -1.88 35.33 -2.19
N ASP A 159 -0.97 35.24 -3.17
CA ASP A 159 -0.18 34.03 -3.41
C ASP A 159 1.10 34.03 -2.57
N LEU A 160 1.13 33.18 -1.53
CA LEU A 160 2.32 32.94 -0.72
C LEU A 160 3.21 31.83 -1.26
N GLN A 161 2.77 31.06 -2.26
CA GLN A 161 3.52 29.89 -2.74
C GLN A 161 4.96 30.22 -3.18
N PRO A 162 5.25 31.34 -3.88
CA PRO A 162 6.62 31.71 -4.23
C PRO A 162 7.53 31.90 -3.00
N LEU A 163 6.98 32.36 -1.88
CA LEU A 163 7.73 32.59 -0.64
C LEU A 163 8.17 31.27 0.01
N PHE A 164 7.24 30.32 0.11
CA PHE A 164 7.48 29.03 0.75
C PHE A 164 8.32 28.12 -0.17
N ASN A 165 8.10 28.16 -1.49
CA ASN A 165 8.90 27.40 -2.46
C ASN A 165 10.33 27.92 -2.61
N ALA A 166 10.58 29.20 -2.28
CA ALA A 166 11.94 29.74 -2.30
C ALA A 166 12.86 29.11 -1.23
N HIS A 167 12.33 28.31 -0.29
CA HIS A 167 13.11 27.72 0.80
C HIS A 167 13.89 28.81 1.57
N ALA A 168 13.17 29.88 1.91
CA ALA A 168 13.72 31.08 2.51
C ALA A 168 13.29 31.23 3.97
N GLN A 169 14.17 31.83 4.77
CA GLN A 169 13.88 32.22 6.15
C GLN A 169 12.77 33.28 6.24
N CYS A 170 12.52 34.00 5.14
CA CYS A 170 11.40 34.94 5.01
C CYS A 170 10.05 34.29 5.31
N ALA A 171 9.84 33.03 4.92
CA ALA A 171 8.60 32.30 5.19
C ALA A 171 8.33 32.17 6.70
N VAL A 172 9.36 31.90 7.50
CA VAL A 172 9.24 31.86 8.97
C VAL A 172 8.89 33.22 9.55
N VAL A 173 9.48 34.30 9.02
CA VAL A 173 9.18 35.66 9.48
C VAL A 173 7.73 36.02 9.15
N VAL A 174 7.26 35.69 7.95
CA VAL A 174 5.88 35.91 7.51
C VAL A 174 4.89 35.15 8.38
N MET A 175 5.14 33.86 8.61
CA MET A 175 4.30 33.05 9.48
C MET A 175 4.22 33.63 10.89
N ASN A 176 5.36 33.95 11.52
CA ASN A 176 5.38 34.56 12.85
C ASN A 176 4.66 35.92 12.87
N GLY A 177 4.82 36.72 11.82
CA GLY A 177 4.15 38.01 11.68
C GLY A 177 2.63 37.88 11.60
N PHE A 178 2.13 36.96 10.78
CA PHE A 178 0.70 36.64 10.72
C PHE A 178 0.18 36.08 12.06
N CYS A 179 0.91 35.19 12.72
CA CYS A 179 0.55 34.70 14.06
C CYS A 179 0.42 35.84 15.08
N GLN A 180 1.32 36.83 15.05
CA GLN A 180 1.25 38.00 15.93
C GLN A 180 0.02 38.87 15.65
N VAL A 181 -0.27 39.14 14.37
CA VAL A 181 -1.47 39.88 13.99
C VAL A 181 -2.72 39.12 14.41
N TYR A 182 -2.73 37.80 14.23
CA TYR A 182 -3.84 36.92 14.60
C TYR A 182 -4.15 36.97 16.09
N HIS A 183 -3.16 36.85 16.97
CA HIS A 183 -3.36 36.89 18.43
C HIS A 183 -4.00 38.19 18.91
N GLY A 184 -3.74 39.31 18.22
CA GLY A 184 -4.38 40.59 18.53
C GLY A 184 -5.84 40.71 18.11
N LEU A 185 -6.38 39.74 17.35
CA LEU A 185 -7.62 39.89 16.58
C LEU A 185 -8.58 38.70 16.70
N LEU A 186 -8.47 37.89 17.76
CA LEU A 186 -9.33 36.72 17.97
C LEU A 186 -10.82 37.08 17.77
N ALA A 187 -11.54 36.26 17.00
CA ALA A 187 -12.92 36.45 16.52
C ALA A 187 -13.14 37.44 15.35
N ASN A 188 -12.08 38.00 14.75
CA ASN A 188 -12.18 38.80 13.52
C ASN A 188 -12.41 37.91 12.27
N ALA A 189 -13.24 38.37 11.32
CA ALA A 189 -13.54 37.64 10.07
C ALA A 189 -12.32 37.37 9.17
N SER A 190 -11.21 38.09 9.37
CA SER A 190 -9.94 37.85 8.69
C SER A 190 -9.15 36.65 9.22
N CYS A 191 -9.37 36.24 10.47
CA CYS A 191 -8.62 35.16 11.11
C CYS A 191 -8.71 33.82 10.34
N PRO A 192 -9.89 33.37 9.89
CA PRO A 192 -10.00 32.16 9.07
C PRO A 192 -9.18 32.26 7.78
N SER A 193 -9.25 33.40 7.07
CA SER A 193 -8.47 33.61 5.84
C SER A 193 -6.96 33.62 6.09
N MET A 194 -6.48 34.12 7.24
CA MET A 194 -5.06 34.03 7.61
C MET A 194 -4.60 32.58 7.80
N LEU A 195 -5.38 31.77 8.53
CA LEU A 195 -5.09 30.34 8.69
C LEU A 195 -5.12 29.62 7.34
N TYR A 196 -6.14 29.89 6.52
CA TYR A 196 -6.28 29.29 5.19
C TYR A 196 -5.04 29.51 4.32
N VAL A 197 -4.62 30.77 4.15
CA VAL A 197 -3.51 31.11 3.26
C VAL A 197 -2.18 30.54 3.78
N LEU A 198 -1.94 30.59 5.10
CA LEU A 198 -0.73 30.01 5.70
C LEU A 198 -0.67 28.49 5.54
N VAL A 199 -1.76 27.80 5.87
CA VAL A 199 -1.85 26.34 5.80
C VAL A 199 -1.73 25.87 4.36
N ARG A 200 -2.48 26.49 3.44
CA ARG A 200 -2.42 26.19 2.01
C ARG A 200 -1.01 26.37 1.47
N ALA A 201 -0.32 27.44 1.84
CA ALA A 201 1.05 27.67 1.40
C ALA A 201 2.03 26.61 1.91
N ILE A 202 1.93 26.21 3.19
CA ILE A 202 2.78 25.15 3.78
C ILE A 202 2.49 23.78 3.14
N LEU A 203 1.21 23.45 2.92
CA LEU A 203 0.84 22.18 2.29
C LEU A 203 1.26 22.14 0.81
N SER A 204 1.34 23.29 0.13
CA SER A 204 1.78 23.37 -1.27
C SER A 204 3.29 23.16 -1.51
N ILE A 205 4.10 23.07 -0.45
CA ILE A 205 5.55 22.79 -0.54
C ILE A 205 5.77 21.38 -1.11
N ASN A 206 6.93 21.12 -1.70
CA ASN A 206 7.26 19.77 -2.16
C ASN A 206 7.51 18.80 -0.97
N TRP A 207 6.51 17.98 -0.67
CA TRP A 207 6.58 16.95 0.38
C TRP A 207 7.29 15.66 -0.02
N THR A 208 7.67 15.48 -1.29
CA THR A 208 8.40 14.28 -1.74
C THR A 208 9.92 14.44 -1.63
N SER A 209 10.43 15.67 -1.55
CA SER A 209 11.86 15.97 -1.46
C SER A 209 12.41 15.73 -0.04
N THR A 210 13.35 14.79 0.11
CA THR A 210 14.05 14.54 1.38
C THR A 210 14.98 15.69 1.78
N LYS A 211 15.51 16.45 0.80
CA LYS A 211 16.40 17.60 1.05
C LYS A 211 15.68 18.75 1.77
N GLU A 212 14.40 18.94 1.47
CA GLU A 212 13.57 20.00 2.06
C GLU A 212 12.93 19.60 3.40
N ALA A 213 13.07 18.33 3.83
CA ALA A 213 12.52 17.81 5.08
C ALA A 213 12.77 18.70 6.31
N PRO A 214 14.00 19.19 6.57
CA PRO A 214 14.24 20.03 7.74
C PRO A 214 13.50 21.36 7.73
N TYR A 215 13.19 21.90 6.54
CA TYR A 215 12.48 23.17 6.39
C TYR A 215 10.98 23.00 6.60
N ARG A 216 10.38 22.04 5.90
CA ARG A 216 8.95 21.72 6.05
C ARG A 216 8.60 21.29 7.48
N ASP A 217 9.48 20.53 8.13
CA ASP A 217 9.34 20.14 9.54
C ASP A 217 9.35 21.36 10.49
N ASP A 218 10.28 22.31 10.32
CA ASP A 218 10.35 23.51 11.17
C ASP A 218 9.11 24.40 10.98
N LEU A 219 8.62 24.55 9.74
CA LEU A 219 7.39 25.28 9.45
C LEU A 219 6.18 24.64 10.12
N LEU A 220 6.01 23.32 9.97
CA LEU A 220 4.92 22.59 10.62
C LEU A 220 5.01 22.65 12.14
N CYS A 221 6.21 22.52 12.72
CA CYS A 221 6.38 22.60 14.17
C CYS A 221 5.98 23.96 14.73
N ARG A 222 6.30 25.05 14.01
CA ARG A 222 5.91 26.41 14.40
C ARG A 222 4.41 26.63 14.24
N LEU A 223 3.83 26.19 13.13
CA LEU A 223 2.38 26.23 12.92
C LEU A 223 1.67 25.46 14.03
N PHE A 224 2.12 24.25 14.35
CA PHE A 224 1.51 23.44 15.39
C PHE A 224 1.61 24.09 16.78
N ARG A 225 2.77 24.65 17.16
CA ARG A 225 2.91 25.40 18.42
C ARG A 225 1.95 26.58 18.49
N PHE A 226 1.83 27.32 17.39
CA PHE A 226 0.88 28.42 17.31
C PHE A 226 -0.57 27.92 17.47
N LEU A 227 -0.94 26.83 16.80
CA LEU A 227 -2.26 26.22 16.96
C LEU A 227 -2.50 25.81 18.42
N GLN A 228 -1.52 25.21 19.11
CA GLN A 228 -1.64 24.84 20.53
C GLN A 228 -1.96 26.02 21.46
N GLU A 229 -1.59 27.25 21.09
CA GLU A 229 -1.90 28.46 21.85
C GLU A 229 -3.35 28.94 21.63
N LEU A 230 -4.06 28.41 20.62
CA LEU A 230 -5.40 28.85 20.28
C LEU A 230 -6.47 28.22 21.20
N PRO A 231 -7.54 28.96 21.56
CA PRO A 231 -8.55 28.49 22.48
C PRO A 231 -9.58 27.57 21.80
N PHE A 232 -9.18 26.37 21.34
CA PHE A 232 -10.05 25.43 20.61
C PHE A 232 -11.39 25.10 21.27
N LYS A 233 -11.44 25.09 22.61
CA LYS A 233 -12.67 24.78 23.37
C LYS A 233 -13.60 25.98 23.58
N ALA A 234 -13.07 27.20 23.55
CA ALA A 234 -13.80 28.43 23.88
C ALA A 234 -14.01 29.35 22.66
N ALA A 235 -13.28 29.11 21.57
CA ALA A 235 -13.37 29.88 20.36
C ALA A 235 -14.63 29.54 19.53
N PRO A 236 -15.18 30.51 18.80
CA PRO A 236 -16.22 30.23 17.81
C PRO A 236 -15.68 29.30 16.72
N GLN A 237 -16.52 28.36 16.26
CA GLN A 237 -16.14 27.35 15.27
C GLN A 237 -15.68 27.94 13.94
N SER A 238 -16.21 29.13 13.59
CA SER A 238 -15.84 29.89 12.39
C SER A 238 -14.36 30.26 12.36
N LEU A 239 -13.72 30.41 13.52
CA LEU A 239 -12.30 30.76 13.63
C LEU A 239 -11.40 29.75 12.90
N PHE A 240 -11.78 28.47 12.94
CA PHE A 240 -11.02 27.37 12.36
C PHE A 240 -11.51 26.96 10.96
N ALA A 241 -12.51 27.65 10.40
CA ALA A 241 -13.08 27.32 9.10
C ALA A 241 -12.02 27.35 7.99
N GLY A 242 -11.10 28.32 8.01
CA GLY A 242 -10.03 28.39 7.02
C GLY A 242 -8.97 27.30 7.15
N LEU A 243 -8.72 26.79 8.36
CA LEU A 243 -7.87 25.63 8.59
C LEU A 243 -8.53 24.35 8.02
N GLN A 244 -9.81 24.16 8.30
CA GLN A 244 -10.62 23.06 7.74
C GLN A 244 -10.61 23.12 6.20
N GLU A 245 -10.95 24.26 5.62
CA GLU A 245 -11.01 24.47 4.17
C GLU A 245 -9.67 24.16 3.48
N ALA A 246 -8.55 24.67 4.00
CA ALA A 246 -7.23 24.43 3.41
C ALA A 246 -6.80 22.95 3.48
N ILE A 247 -7.14 22.26 4.58
CA ILE A 247 -6.89 20.81 4.69
C ILE A 247 -7.72 20.06 3.66
N VAL A 248 -9.03 20.30 3.61
CA VAL A 248 -9.98 19.59 2.74
C VAL A 248 -9.64 19.79 1.26
N GLU A 249 -9.26 21.00 0.84
CA GLU A 249 -8.79 21.25 -0.53
C GLU A 249 -7.54 20.42 -0.86
N SER A 250 -6.60 20.31 0.09
CA SER A 250 -5.36 19.56 -0.10
C SER A 250 -5.55 18.04 -0.14
N LEU A 251 -6.72 17.54 0.26
CA LEU A 251 -7.06 16.10 0.21
C LEU A 251 -7.28 15.58 -1.20
N ALA A 252 -7.47 16.45 -2.19
CA ALA A 252 -7.53 16.04 -3.60
C ALA A 252 -6.24 15.32 -4.02
N THR A 253 -5.09 15.72 -3.45
CA THR A 253 -3.78 15.12 -3.68
C THR A 253 -3.06 14.87 -2.34
N PRO A 254 -3.46 13.84 -1.59
CA PRO A 254 -3.00 13.66 -0.21
C PRO A 254 -1.52 13.30 -0.18
N HIS A 255 -0.75 14.00 0.64
CA HIS A 255 0.67 13.77 0.90
C HIS A 255 0.97 13.82 2.40
N GLU A 256 2.22 13.55 2.78
CA GLU A 256 2.67 13.44 4.18
C GLU A 256 2.22 14.64 5.04
N GLY A 257 2.43 15.86 4.55
CA GLY A 257 2.01 17.09 5.24
C GLY A 257 0.52 17.17 5.56
N VAL A 258 -0.37 16.74 4.65
CA VAL A 258 -1.82 16.79 4.90
C VAL A 258 -2.22 15.76 5.97
N VAL A 259 -1.69 14.55 5.88
CA VAL A 259 -1.92 13.49 6.88
C VAL A 259 -1.46 13.95 8.25
N LEU A 260 -0.25 14.50 8.34
CA LEU A 260 0.33 14.96 9.59
C LEU A 260 -0.45 16.14 10.18
N LEU A 261 -0.76 17.16 9.39
CA LEU A 261 -1.50 18.32 9.87
C LEU A 261 -2.92 17.93 10.31
N THR A 262 -3.58 17.03 9.59
CA THR A 262 -4.90 16.54 9.99
C THR A 262 -4.83 15.77 11.31
N LYS A 263 -3.83 14.90 11.51
CA LYS A 263 -3.61 14.21 12.81
C LYS A 263 -3.36 15.21 13.93
N LEU A 264 -2.44 16.16 13.73
CA LEU A 264 -2.06 17.16 14.73
C LEU A 264 -3.25 18.04 15.13
N THR A 265 -4.04 18.51 14.16
CA THR A 265 -5.23 19.32 14.43
C THR A 265 -6.33 18.51 15.13
N SER A 266 -6.46 17.23 14.79
CA SER A 266 -7.39 16.31 15.45
C SER A 266 -7.05 16.04 16.93
N LEU A 267 -5.77 16.12 17.31
CA LEU A 267 -5.36 16.06 18.72
C LEU A 267 -5.76 17.31 19.52
N LEU A 268 -5.96 18.44 18.84
CA LEU A 268 -6.31 19.72 19.47
C LEU A 268 -7.83 19.87 19.62
N SER A 269 -8.62 19.35 18.67
CA SER A 269 -10.08 19.48 18.65
C SER A 269 -10.75 18.31 17.95
N GLU A 270 -11.59 17.58 18.69
CA GLU A 270 -12.45 16.52 18.16
C GLU A 270 -13.49 17.07 17.19
N ASP A 271 -14.10 18.23 17.49
CA ASP A 271 -15.09 18.87 16.62
C ASP A 271 -14.52 19.27 15.25
N LEU A 272 -13.27 19.75 15.20
CA LEU A 272 -12.60 20.06 13.94
C LEU A 272 -12.34 18.79 13.13
N MET A 273 -11.90 17.72 13.80
CA MET A 273 -11.69 16.42 13.16
C MET A 273 -12.99 15.89 12.54
N LEU A 274 -14.08 15.86 13.30
CA LEU A 274 -15.37 15.36 12.82
C LEU A 274 -15.89 16.19 11.63
N ARG A 275 -15.67 17.51 11.61
CA ARG A 275 -16.01 18.37 10.46
C ARG A 275 -15.20 18.04 9.22
N ILE A 276 -13.88 17.88 9.36
CA ILE A 276 -13.02 17.50 8.22
C ILE A 276 -13.47 16.14 7.66
N LEU A 277 -13.77 15.17 8.52
CA LEU A 277 -14.28 13.85 8.09
C LEU A 277 -15.68 13.93 7.48
N GLY A 278 -16.55 14.81 7.99
CA GLY A 278 -17.87 15.11 7.43
C GLY A 278 -17.76 15.66 6.02
N ASP A 279 -16.93 16.69 5.80
CA ASP A 279 -16.69 17.25 4.47
C ASP A 279 -16.11 16.19 3.51
N CYS A 280 -15.21 15.33 4.00
CA CYS A 280 -14.68 14.21 3.20
C CYS A 280 -15.80 13.25 2.77
N TYR A 281 -16.73 12.94 3.69
CA TYR A 281 -17.86 12.06 3.41
C TYR A 281 -18.79 12.70 2.38
N ASP A 282 -19.17 13.96 2.57
CA ASP A 282 -20.05 14.70 1.67
C ASP A 282 -19.45 14.84 0.27
N LEU A 283 -18.16 15.20 0.19
CA LEU A 283 -17.42 15.25 -1.09
C LEU A 283 -17.31 13.87 -1.74
N THR A 284 -17.16 12.81 -0.94
CA THR A 284 -17.17 11.44 -1.47
C THR A 284 -18.52 11.12 -2.13
N MET A 285 -19.62 11.48 -1.46
CA MET A 285 -20.96 11.23 -1.98
C MET A 285 -21.26 12.10 -3.21
N ALA A 286 -20.80 13.35 -3.24
CA ALA A 286 -21.03 14.28 -4.35
C ALA A 286 -20.20 13.95 -5.60
N THR A 287 -18.95 13.49 -5.45
CA THR A 287 -18.02 13.21 -6.56
C THR A 287 -18.20 11.82 -7.20
N ALA A 288 -19.13 11.02 -6.65
CA ALA A 288 -19.39 9.65 -7.02
C ALA A 288 -19.76 9.43 -8.51
N SER A 289 -20.36 10.43 -9.16
CA SER A 289 -20.88 10.34 -10.54
C SER A 289 -19.91 10.82 -11.63
N LEU A 290 -18.81 11.49 -11.28
CA LEU A 290 -18.03 12.30 -12.23
C LEU A 290 -16.57 11.86 -12.46
N GLN A 291 -16.01 10.95 -11.65
CA GLN A 291 -14.61 10.54 -11.80
C GLN A 291 -14.47 9.09 -12.31
N PRO A 292 -14.00 8.89 -13.56
CA PRO A 292 -13.97 7.56 -14.16
C PRO A 292 -12.89 6.61 -13.61
N GLU A 293 -11.64 7.04 -13.32
CA GLU A 293 -10.58 6.03 -13.10
C GLU A 293 -9.52 6.33 -12.01
N ALA A 294 -9.37 7.56 -11.50
CA ALA A 294 -8.33 7.87 -10.51
C ALA A 294 -8.66 7.45 -9.05
N GLY A 295 -9.86 6.94 -8.82
CA GLY A 295 -10.41 6.64 -7.48
C GLY A 295 -10.76 7.90 -6.69
N ASN A 296 -11.65 7.77 -5.71
CA ASN A 296 -12.11 8.90 -4.90
C ASN A 296 -11.08 9.21 -3.79
N PRO A 297 -10.31 10.33 -3.88
CA PRO A 297 -9.23 10.61 -2.93
C PRO A 297 -9.77 10.91 -1.53
N TYR A 298 -10.95 11.53 -1.44
CA TYR A 298 -11.63 11.82 -0.18
C TYR A 298 -12.05 10.52 0.53
N LEU A 299 -12.59 9.54 -0.20
CA LEU A 299 -12.91 8.23 0.35
C LEU A 299 -11.66 7.50 0.85
N ARG A 300 -10.57 7.53 0.08
CA ARG A 300 -9.30 6.89 0.48
C ARG A 300 -8.72 7.54 1.74
N PHE A 301 -8.81 8.86 1.84
CA PHE A 301 -8.39 9.58 3.03
C PHE A 301 -9.26 9.25 4.24
N LEU A 302 -10.59 9.34 4.10
CA LEU A 302 -11.57 8.99 5.14
C LEU A 302 -11.35 7.56 5.65
N MET A 303 -11.22 6.60 4.72
CA MET A 303 -10.92 5.20 5.00
C MET A 303 -9.61 5.06 5.79
N GLY A 304 -8.52 5.69 5.32
CA GLY A 304 -7.23 5.62 6.00
C GLY A 304 -7.24 6.25 7.39
N PHE A 305 -7.87 7.41 7.55
CA PHE A 305 -7.96 8.09 8.84
C PHE A 305 -8.75 7.25 9.86
N CYS A 306 -9.91 6.73 9.45
CA CYS A 306 -10.77 5.90 10.31
C CYS A 306 -10.14 4.54 10.67
N ALA A 307 -9.37 3.96 9.75
CA ALA A 307 -8.71 2.66 9.97
C ALA A 307 -7.46 2.75 10.85
N HIS A 308 -6.64 3.78 10.66
CA HIS A 308 -5.28 3.85 11.23
C HIS A 308 -5.13 4.80 12.41
N THR A 309 -6.18 5.53 12.78
CA THR A 309 -6.17 6.41 13.95
C THR A 309 -7.15 5.92 15.03
N THR A 310 -6.77 6.06 16.28
CA THR A 310 -7.63 5.82 17.45
C THR A 310 -8.44 7.05 17.84
N LEU A 311 -8.22 8.18 17.16
CA LEU A 311 -8.86 9.48 17.43
C LEU A 311 -10.36 9.46 17.12
N VAL A 312 -10.82 8.63 16.19
CA VAL A 312 -12.24 8.47 15.90
C VAL A 312 -12.87 7.49 16.89
N PRO A 313 -13.89 7.90 17.66
CA PRO A 313 -14.60 7.02 18.57
C PRO A 313 -15.26 5.85 17.84
N THR A 314 -15.27 4.67 18.48
CA THR A 314 -15.91 3.47 17.92
C THR A 314 -17.39 3.66 17.55
N PRO A 315 -18.22 4.38 18.33
CA PRO A 315 -19.61 4.65 17.94
C PRO A 315 -19.72 5.39 16.59
N THR A 316 -18.85 6.36 16.34
CA THR A 316 -18.79 7.10 15.07
C THR A 316 -18.36 6.20 13.92
N ILE A 317 -17.40 5.29 14.15
CA ILE A 317 -17.00 4.27 13.16
C ILE A 317 -18.19 3.36 12.82
N VAL A 318 -18.94 2.88 13.80
CA VAL A 318 -20.11 2.02 13.58
C VAL A 318 -21.19 2.74 12.78
N ALA A 319 -21.47 4.01 13.11
CA ALA A 319 -22.42 4.84 12.35
C ALA A 319 -21.98 5.03 10.89
N LEU A 320 -20.70 5.32 10.65
CA LEU A 320 -20.15 5.43 9.30
C LEU A 320 -20.28 4.11 8.53
N LEU A 321 -20.00 2.97 9.16
CA LEU A 321 -20.15 1.66 8.54
C LEU A 321 -21.61 1.37 8.16
N GLY A 322 -22.58 1.75 9.00
CA GLY A 322 -24.00 1.66 8.66
C GLY A 322 -24.32 2.41 7.35
N ASN A 323 -23.78 3.63 7.20
CA ASN A 323 -23.96 4.41 5.97
C ASN A 323 -23.23 3.79 4.76
N LEU A 324 -22.04 3.20 4.95
CA LEU A 324 -21.29 2.57 3.87
C LEU A 324 -21.90 1.25 3.40
N PHE A 325 -22.52 0.49 4.31
CA PHE A 325 -23.25 -0.74 3.98
C PHE A 325 -24.64 -0.50 3.40
N SER A 326 -25.22 0.69 3.63
CA SER A 326 -26.55 1.04 3.09
C SER A 326 -26.58 0.98 1.56
N PRO A 327 -27.60 0.37 0.93
CA PRO A 327 -27.72 0.35 -0.53
C PRO A 327 -27.99 1.75 -1.13
N ASP A 328 -28.51 2.69 -0.32
CA ASP A 328 -28.95 4.01 -0.76
C ASP A 328 -27.79 5.02 -0.80
N SER A 329 -26.96 4.95 -1.84
CA SER A 329 -25.87 5.91 -2.04
C SER A 329 -25.55 6.13 -3.51
N ALA A 330 -25.19 7.37 -3.85
CA ALA A 330 -24.69 7.74 -5.18
C ALA A 330 -23.31 7.11 -5.49
N CYS A 331 -22.54 6.73 -4.46
CA CYS A 331 -21.23 6.10 -4.63
C CYS A 331 -21.35 4.61 -4.97
N ALA A 332 -20.56 4.17 -5.95
CA ALA A 332 -20.54 2.78 -6.42
C ALA A 332 -20.37 1.79 -5.26
N THR A 333 -21.20 0.75 -5.25
CA THR A 333 -21.30 -0.23 -4.15
C THR A 333 -19.95 -0.86 -3.83
N HIS A 334 -19.16 -1.26 -4.83
CA HIS A 334 -17.84 -1.87 -4.61
C HIS A 334 -16.87 -0.93 -3.86
N LYS A 335 -16.88 0.38 -4.14
CA LYS A 335 -16.00 1.37 -3.47
C LYS A 335 -16.38 1.54 -2.01
N ARG A 336 -17.68 1.60 -1.71
CA ARG A 336 -18.20 1.73 -0.34
C ARG A 336 -17.93 0.48 0.48
N LEU A 337 -18.22 -0.69 -0.07
CA LEU A 337 -17.95 -1.96 0.59
C LEU A 337 -16.45 -2.16 0.84
N ALA A 338 -15.59 -1.84 -0.13
CA ALA A 338 -14.15 -1.91 0.08
C ALA A 338 -13.69 -0.98 1.22
N ALA A 339 -14.23 0.25 1.29
CA ALA A 339 -13.93 1.16 2.40
C ALA A 339 -14.43 0.61 3.76
N ALA A 340 -15.65 0.08 3.79
CA ALA A 340 -16.24 -0.51 5.00
C ALA A 340 -15.43 -1.72 5.50
N TYR A 341 -15.08 -2.63 4.59
CA TYR A 341 -14.26 -3.82 4.90
C TYR A 341 -12.90 -3.41 5.46
N TYR A 342 -12.26 -2.43 4.81
CA TYR A 342 -10.94 -1.95 5.24
C TYR A 342 -10.98 -1.35 6.64
N ILE A 343 -11.95 -0.47 6.93
CA ILE A 343 -12.11 0.14 8.26
C ILE A 343 -12.40 -0.92 9.31
N ALA A 344 -13.39 -1.79 9.06
CA ALA A 344 -13.82 -2.81 10.01
C ALA A 344 -12.70 -3.81 10.34
N LEU A 345 -11.93 -4.23 9.32
CA LEU A 345 -10.78 -5.11 9.47
C LEU A 345 -9.72 -4.52 10.40
N HIS A 346 -9.28 -3.29 10.13
CA HIS A 346 -8.22 -2.64 10.92
C HIS A 346 -8.69 -2.29 12.34
N ARG A 347 -9.96 -1.91 12.49
CA ARG A 347 -10.59 -1.68 13.80
C ARG A 347 -10.96 -2.98 14.54
N LYS A 348 -10.74 -4.14 13.91
CA LYS A 348 -11.03 -5.49 14.45
C LYS A 348 -12.44 -5.58 15.03
N LEU A 349 -13.42 -5.08 14.29
CA LEU A 349 -14.81 -5.13 14.72
C LEU A 349 -15.33 -6.56 14.67
N ASP A 350 -16.02 -6.96 15.74
CA ASP A 350 -16.68 -8.27 15.83
C ASP A 350 -18.09 -8.16 15.27
N LEU A 351 -18.31 -8.71 14.07
CA LEU A 351 -19.58 -8.70 13.35
C LEU A 351 -20.28 -10.07 13.39
N ARG A 352 -19.84 -11.01 14.25
CA ARG A 352 -20.41 -12.37 14.30
C ARG A 352 -21.91 -12.44 14.56
N ARG A 353 -22.47 -11.42 15.21
CA ARG A 353 -23.90 -11.35 15.54
C ARG A 353 -24.75 -10.80 14.40
N GLU A 354 -24.14 -10.18 13.40
CA GLU A 354 -24.80 -9.55 12.26
C GLU A 354 -25.04 -10.57 11.13
N VAL A 355 -25.86 -11.58 11.39
CA VAL A 355 -26.07 -12.73 10.48
C VAL A 355 -26.75 -12.28 9.19
N GLU A 356 -27.72 -11.36 9.27
CA GLU A 356 -28.38 -10.80 8.09
C GLU A 356 -27.41 -10.03 7.19
N LEU A 357 -26.53 -9.21 7.78
CA LEU A 357 -25.49 -8.49 7.05
C LEU A 357 -24.55 -9.47 6.34
N GLN A 358 -24.10 -10.51 7.04
CA GLN A 358 -23.24 -11.54 6.45
C GLN A 358 -23.89 -12.19 5.23
N ARG A 359 -25.19 -12.55 5.33
CA ARG A 359 -25.93 -13.15 4.22
C ARG A 359 -26.00 -12.21 3.02
N LEU A 360 -26.39 -10.95 3.25
CA LEU A 360 -26.50 -9.95 2.19
C LEU A 360 -25.17 -9.71 1.46
N LEU A 361 -24.05 -9.66 2.20
CA LEU A 361 -22.73 -9.48 1.60
C LEU A 361 -22.28 -10.71 0.79
N LEU A 362 -22.55 -11.93 1.26
CA LEU A 362 -22.20 -13.15 0.54
C LEU A 362 -23.10 -13.40 -0.69
N ASP A 363 -24.33 -12.90 -0.68
CA ASP A 363 -25.26 -12.97 -1.82
C ASP A 363 -24.84 -12.01 -2.96
N ALA A 364 -24.11 -10.93 -2.66
CA ALA A 364 -23.65 -9.91 -3.60
C ALA A 364 -22.30 -10.26 -4.27
N GLY A 365 -22.16 -11.47 -4.81
CA GLY A 365 -20.89 -11.98 -5.35
C GLY A 365 -20.35 -11.20 -6.56
N ASP A 366 -21.23 -10.60 -7.36
CA ASP A 366 -20.91 -9.75 -8.50
C ASP A 366 -20.12 -8.50 -8.10
N VAL A 367 -20.53 -7.82 -7.03
CA VAL A 367 -19.86 -6.60 -6.53
C VAL A 367 -18.44 -6.90 -6.04
N HIS A 368 -18.19 -8.10 -5.53
CA HIS A 368 -16.90 -8.50 -4.99
C HIS A 368 -15.84 -8.77 -6.06
N GLN A 369 -16.22 -8.90 -7.34
CA GLN A 369 -15.26 -9.00 -8.44
C GLN A 369 -14.42 -7.72 -8.60
N GLU A 370 -14.95 -6.57 -8.17
CA GLU A 370 -14.28 -5.27 -8.19
C GLU A 370 -13.53 -4.94 -6.88
N ILE A 371 -13.59 -5.82 -5.88
CA ILE A 371 -12.94 -5.66 -4.57
C ILE A 371 -11.76 -6.64 -4.50
N PRO A 372 -10.61 -6.30 -3.87
CA PRO A 372 -9.49 -7.21 -3.76
C PRO A 372 -9.91 -8.44 -2.96
N ASP A 373 -9.54 -9.60 -3.47
CA ASP A 373 -9.82 -10.87 -2.81
C ASP A 373 -9.08 -10.97 -1.47
N GLU A 374 -7.89 -10.35 -1.34
CA GLU A 374 -7.19 -10.28 -0.06
C GLU A 374 -7.97 -9.52 1.01
N LEU A 375 -8.53 -8.36 0.65
CA LEU A 375 -9.32 -7.54 1.56
C LEU A 375 -10.60 -8.27 1.96
N THR A 376 -11.30 -8.84 0.97
CA THR A 376 -12.52 -9.60 1.17
C THR A 376 -12.29 -10.81 2.09
N SER A 377 -11.24 -11.60 1.81
CA SER A 377 -10.89 -12.76 2.62
C SER A 377 -10.53 -12.35 4.05
N ALA A 378 -9.65 -11.37 4.22
CA ALA A 378 -9.22 -10.93 5.56
C ALA A 378 -10.40 -10.39 6.38
N PHE A 379 -11.31 -9.66 5.75
CA PHE A 379 -12.52 -9.14 6.40
C PHE A 379 -13.44 -10.26 6.90
N PHE A 380 -13.83 -11.22 6.06
CA PHE A 380 -14.72 -12.30 6.49
C PHE A 380 -14.10 -13.23 7.54
N ILE A 381 -12.79 -13.46 7.48
CA ILE A 381 -12.08 -14.27 8.46
C ILE A 381 -11.99 -13.52 9.80
N THR A 382 -11.66 -12.24 9.79
CA THR A 382 -11.40 -11.47 11.01
C THR A 382 -12.69 -10.99 11.66
N CYS A 383 -13.60 -10.38 10.89
CA CYS A 383 -14.80 -9.74 11.43
C CYS A 383 -15.95 -10.74 11.62
N PHE A 384 -16.05 -11.78 10.78
CA PHE A 384 -17.11 -12.79 10.86
C PHE A 384 -16.64 -14.17 11.33
N HIS A 385 -15.34 -14.37 11.59
CA HIS A 385 -14.77 -15.65 12.03
C HIS A 385 -15.09 -16.83 11.09
N ARG A 386 -15.16 -16.57 9.78
CA ARG A 386 -15.35 -17.62 8.77
C ARG A 386 -14.08 -18.44 8.59
N SER A 387 -14.24 -19.72 8.26
CA SER A 387 -13.08 -20.57 7.98
C SER A 387 -12.45 -20.17 6.64
N GLN A 388 -11.12 -20.21 6.56
CA GLN A 388 -10.39 -19.94 5.32
C GLN A 388 -10.89 -20.80 4.16
N ARG A 389 -11.22 -22.07 4.43
CA ARG A 389 -11.71 -23.03 3.43
C ARG A 389 -13.03 -22.60 2.82
N ASP A 390 -13.98 -22.15 3.64
CA ASP A 390 -15.30 -21.76 3.15
C ASP A 390 -15.24 -20.49 2.30
N ILE A 391 -14.36 -19.56 2.67
CA ILE A 391 -14.12 -18.33 1.90
C ILE A 391 -13.39 -18.63 0.59
N ASP A 392 -12.36 -19.48 0.60
CA ASP A 392 -11.67 -19.90 -0.62
C ASP A 392 -12.64 -20.57 -1.61
N LEU A 393 -13.57 -21.40 -1.12
CA LEU A 393 -14.61 -22.03 -1.94
C LEU A 393 -15.59 -20.98 -2.51
N TRP A 394 -16.04 -20.03 -1.69
CA TRP A 394 -16.96 -18.98 -2.12
C TRP A 394 -16.33 -18.05 -3.15
N LEU A 395 -15.07 -17.63 -2.95
CA LEU A 395 -14.30 -16.83 -3.91
C LEU A 395 -14.18 -17.54 -5.25
N ALA A 396 -13.88 -18.85 -5.23
CA ALA A 396 -13.78 -19.66 -6.44
C ALA A 396 -15.12 -19.82 -7.17
N GLN A 397 -16.22 -19.98 -6.43
CA GLN A 397 -17.57 -20.10 -7.00
C GLN A 397 -18.04 -18.85 -7.75
N HIS A 398 -17.60 -17.67 -7.29
CA HIS A 398 -18.01 -16.37 -7.86
C HIS A 398 -16.95 -15.76 -8.79
N GLU A 399 -15.90 -16.53 -9.11
CA GLU A 399 -14.78 -16.09 -9.96
C GLU A 399 -14.08 -14.82 -9.43
N ILE A 400 -14.04 -14.66 -8.10
CA ILE A 400 -13.44 -13.50 -7.44
C ILE A 400 -11.93 -13.75 -7.29
N GLY A 401 -11.13 -12.97 -8.01
CA GLY A 401 -9.67 -13.02 -8.00
C GLY A 401 -9.07 -13.67 -9.26
N GLY A 402 -7.90 -13.19 -9.70
CA GLY A 402 -7.23 -13.68 -10.91
C GLY A 402 -6.40 -12.64 -11.68
N GLY A 403 -6.61 -11.35 -11.41
CA GLY A 403 -5.78 -10.25 -11.93
C GLY A 403 -4.59 -9.92 -11.04
N ASP A 404 -3.55 -9.32 -11.62
CA ASP A 404 -2.51 -8.62 -10.86
C ASP A 404 -3.16 -7.38 -10.21
N SER A 405 -3.78 -7.56 -9.04
CA SER A 405 -4.25 -6.43 -8.24
C SER A 405 -3.01 -5.67 -7.74
N ALA A 406 -2.86 -4.42 -8.18
CA ALA A 406 -1.94 -3.51 -7.54
C ALA A 406 -2.27 -3.49 -6.04
N PRO A 407 -1.28 -3.51 -5.14
CA PRO A 407 -1.52 -3.62 -3.71
C PRO A 407 -2.43 -2.45 -3.27
N TRP A 408 -3.72 -2.72 -3.04
CA TRP A 408 -4.71 -1.67 -2.79
C TRP A 408 -4.33 -0.83 -1.56
N ALA A 409 -3.69 -1.46 -0.57
CA ALA A 409 -3.11 -0.80 0.60
C ALA A 409 -2.12 0.31 0.22
N SER A 410 -1.45 0.20 -0.93
CA SER A 410 -0.47 1.17 -1.40
C SER A 410 -1.08 2.53 -1.81
N MET A 411 -2.40 2.60 -1.92
CA MET A 411 -3.14 3.80 -2.32
C MET A 411 -3.74 4.56 -1.13
N ILE A 412 -3.54 4.07 0.10
CA ILE A 412 -4.20 4.59 1.31
C ILE A 412 -3.22 5.49 2.07
N PRO A 413 -3.46 6.82 2.15
CA PRO A 413 -2.49 7.79 2.65
C PRO A 413 -1.89 7.46 4.04
N PHE A 414 -2.70 6.91 4.95
CA PHE A 414 -2.26 6.58 6.31
C PHE A 414 -1.51 5.26 6.43
N ALA A 415 -1.66 4.37 5.45
CA ALA A 415 -0.93 3.11 5.40
C ALA A 415 0.42 3.26 4.68
N THR A 416 0.51 4.16 3.70
CA THR A 416 1.69 4.29 2.83
C THR A 416 2.59 5.47 3.12
N LEU A 417 2.03 6.59 3.57
CA LEU A 417 2.83 7.78 3.83
C LEU A 417 3.55 7.58 5.15
N GLN A 418 4.83 7.23 5.04
CA GLN A 418 5.74 7.14 6.17
C GLN A 418 5.90 8.53 6.78
N LEU A 419 5.40 8.70 8.01
CA LEU A 419 5.58 9.94 8.75
C LEU A 419 7.04 10.06 9.19
N HIS A 420 7.62 11.24 8.99
CA HIS A 420 8.97 11.52 9.47
C HIS A 420 9.09 11.29 10.99
N PRO A 421 10.19 10.72 11.52
CA PRO A 421 10.30 10.36 12.94
C PRO A 421 10.08 11.52 13.93
N ARG A 422 10.45 12.74 13.53
CA ARG A 422 10.19 13.95 14.34
C ARG A 422 8.71 14.28 14.46
N ALA A 423 7.95 14.02 13.40
CA ALA A 423 6.51 14.20 13.39
C ALA A 423 5.84 13.23 14.37
N ILE A 424 6.28 11.97 14.38
CA ILE A 424 5.83 10.94 15.34
C ILE A 424 6.10 11.39 16.78
N GLN A 425 7.31 11.87 17.06
CA GLN A 425 7.69 12.37 18.40
C GLN A 425 6.84 13.57 18.83
N THR A 426 6.58 14.51 17.92
CA THR A 426 5.84 15.75 18.22
C THR A 426 4.36 15.48 18.46
N ALA A 427 3.79 14.55 17.70
CA ALA A 427 2.37 14.21 17.75
C ALA A 427 2.02 13.26 18.92
N GLN A 428 3.01 12.74 19.68
CA GLN A 428 2.82 11.77 20.77
C GLN A 428 1.78 10.69 20.42
N LEU A 429 1.87 10.15 19.20
CA LEU A 429 0.85 9.27 18.62
C LEU A 429 0.86 7.93 19.36
N ALA A 430 0.13 7.86 20.48
CA ALA A 430 -0.14 6.62 21.16
C ALA A 430 -1.13 5.81 20.30
N ASN A 431 -0.76 4.58 19.95
CA ASN A 431 -1.62 3.58 19.32
C ASN A 431 -2.02 3.87 17.86
N GLU A 432 -1.05 4.01 16.96
CA GLU A 432 -1.33 3.83 15.53
C GLU A 432 -1.71 2.38 15.25
N ILE A 433 -2.78 2.16 14.49
CA ILE A 433 -3.22 0.82 14.10
C ILE A 433 -2.42 0.43 12.85
N PRO A 434 -1.53 -0.57 12.93
CA PRO A 434 -0.72 -0.97 11.78
C PRO A 434 -1.60 -1.55 10.67
N CYS A 435 -1.17 -1.37 9.42
CA CYS A 435 -1.86 -1.99 8.29
C CYS A 435 -1.69 -3.51 8.33
N VAL A 436 -2.80 -4.24 8.38
CA VAL A 436 -2.81 -5.72 8.38
C VAL A 436 -2.55 -6.25 6.97
N LEU A 437 -2.86 -5.44 5.95
CA LEU A 437 -2.75 -5.78 4.53
C LEU A 437 -1.44 -5.30 3.89
N ALA A 438 -0.40 -5.04 4.68
CA ALA A 438 0.90 -4.58 4.18
C ALA A 438 2.05 -5.15 5.02
N GLY A 439 3.21 -5.30 4.38
CA GLY A 439 4.45 -5.71 5.02
C GLY A 439 4.88 -7.15 4.70
N PRO A 440 6.14 -7.51 5.04
CA PRO A 440 6.78 -8.72 4.51
C PRO A 440 6.07 -10.03 4.88
N ALA A 441 5.48 -10.07 6.08
CA ALA A 441 4.76 -11.25 6.56
C ALA A 441 3.44 -11.46 5.81
N PHE A 442 2.66 -10.39 5.61
CA PHE A 442 1.41 -10.42 4.85
C PHE A 442 1.67 -10.74 3.37
N GLU A 443 2.67 -10.10 2.76
CA GLU A 443 3.06 -10.37 1.37
C GLU A 443 3.48 -11.83 1.16
N ALA A 444 4.22 -12.41 2.10
CA ALA A 444 4.58 -13.83 2.08
C ALA A 444 3.35 -14.74 2.24
N GLU A 445 2.40 -14.39 3.11
CA GLU A 445 1.15 -15.13 3.32
C GLU A 445 0.22 -15.08 2.11
N VAL A 446 0.09 -13.91 1.47
CA VAL A 446 -0.65 -13.74 0.21
C VAL A 446 0.00 -14.55 -0.90
N ALA A 447 1.32 -14.47 -1.06
CA ALA A 447 2.05 -15.27 -2.05
C ALA A 447 1.86 -16.77 -1.83
N TYR A 448 1.93 -17.24 -0.58
CA TYR A 448 1.67 -18.62 -0.21
C TYR A 448 0.23 -19.04 -0.53
N SER A 449 -0.76 -18.21 -0.18
CA SER A 449 -2.18 -18.49 -0.39
C SER A 449 -2.54 -18.52 -1.89
N ARG A 450 -2.02 -17.58 -2.68
CA ARG A 450 -2.17 -17.57 -4.14
C ARG A 450 -1.54 -18.81 -4.78
N GLU A 451 -0.35 -19.21 -4.35
CA GLU A 451 0.31 -20.44 -4.81
C GLU A 451 -0.49 -21.70 -4.41
N LYS A 452 -1.03 -21.73 -3.19
CA LYS A 452 -1.92 -22.81 -2.72
C LYS A 452 -3.18 -22.89 -3.57
N ARG A 453 -3.85 -21.76 -3.86
CA ARG A 453 -5.03 -21.71 -4.75
C ARG A 453 -4.68 -22.18 -6.17
N ARG A 454 -3.54 -21.76 -6.73
CA ARG A 454 -3.04 -22.26 -8.03
C ARG A 454 -2.81 -23.77 -8.03
N ARG A 455 -2.35 -24.35 -6.91
CA ARG A 455 -2.18 -25.80 -6.76
C ARG A 455 -3.49 -26.54 -6.62
N THR A 456 -4.48 -25.98 -5.91
CA THR A 456 -5.81 -26.60 -5.74
C THR A 456 -6.73 -26.42 -6.95
N ALA A 457 -6.53 -25.36 -7.75
CA ALA A 457 -7.26 -25.13 -9.00
C ALA A 457 -6.77 -26.04 -10.16
N ARG A 458 -5.62 -26.70 -10.01
CA ARG A 458 -5.27 -27.83 -10.87
C ARG A 458 -6.14 -29.01 -10.45
N ALA A 459 -7.29 -29.16 -11.12
CA ALA A 459 -8.06 -30.38 -11.06
C ALA A 459 -7.11 -31.58 -11.22
N SER A 460 -7.20 -32.52 -10.29
CA SER A 460 -6.28 -33.66 -10.29
C SER A 460 -6.49 -34.46 -11.57
N VAL A 461 -5.43 -35.05 -12.13
CA VAL A 461 -5.51 -35.72 -13.44
C VAL A 461 -6.54 -36.87 -13.39
N GLU A 462 -6.71 -37.49 -12.24
CA GLU A 462 -7.73 -38.51 -11.98
C GLU A 462 -9.18 -37.99 -11.98
N ASP A 463 -9.41 -36.71 -11.69
CA ASP A 463 -10.75 -36.10 -11.75
C ASP A 463 -11.12 -35.68 -13.19
N CYS A 464 -10.11 -35.55 -14.07
CA CYS A 464 -10.26 -35.06 -15.44
C CYS A 464 -10.19 -36.15 -16.52
N LEU A 465 -9.63 -37.33 -16.21
CA LEU A 465 -9.45 -38.41 -17.17
C LEU A 465 -10.35 -39.60 -16.88
N ASP A 466 -10.94 -40.15 -17.94
CA ASP A 466 -11.67 -41.40 -17.86
C ASP A 466 -10.76 -42.56 -17.35
N PRO A 467 -11.26 -43.48 -16.51
CA PRO A 467 -10.49 -44.62 -16.00
C PRO A 467 -9.75 -45.42 -17.08
N ASP A 468 -10.34 -45.58 -18.28
CA ASP A 468 -9.72 -46.34 -19.37
C ASP A 468 -8.52 -45.59 -19.97
N VAL A 469 -8.60 -44.26 -20.05
CA VAL A 469 -7.50 -43.40 -20.51
C VAL A 469 -6.36 -43.42 -19.50
N LEU A 470 -6.68 -43.39 -18.20
CA LEU A 470 -5.70 -43.49 -17.12
C LEU A 470 -4.95 -44.83 -17.16
N LEU A 471 -5.67 -45.94 -17.38
CA LEU A 471 -5.09 -47.27 -17.56
C LEU A 471 -4.20 -47.37 -18.80
N HIS A 472 -4.62 -46.74 -19.91
CA HIS A 472 -3.81 -46.67 -21.13
C HIS A 472 -2.49 -45.94 -20.89
N ILE A 473 -2.52 -44.79 -20.21
CA ILE A 473 -1.31 -44.04 -19.83
C ILE A 473 -0.40 -44.88 -18.94
N PHE A 474 -0.97 -45.59 -17.95
CA PHE A 474 -0.19 -46.45 -17.06
C PHE A 474 0.49 -47.59 -17.82
N GLY A 475 -0.08 -48.07 -18.92
CA GLY A 475 0.51 -49.06 -19.81
C GLY A 475 1.84 -48.65 -20.45
N PHE A 476 2.12 -47.35 -20.59
CA PHE A 476 3.41 -46.83 -21.09
C PHE A 476 4.46 -46.62 -19.99
N LEU A 477 4.07 -46.79 -18.73
CA LEU A 477 4.96 -46.50 -17.61
C LEU A 477 5.71 -47.76 -17.17
N SER A 478 6.97 -47.56 -16.77
CA SER A 478 7.73 -48.65 -16.15
C SER A 478 7.05 -49.11 -14.85
N PRO A 479 7.15 -50.39 -14.47
CA PRO A 479 6.59 -50.92 -13.23
C PRO A 479 7.01 -50.17 -11.97
N LYS A 480 8.23 -49.61 -11.95
CA LYS A 480 8.70 -48.76 -10.83
C LYS A 480 7.95 -47.43 -10.72
N ARG A 481 7.56 -46.84 -11.86
CA ARG A 481 6.78 -45.61 -11.90
C ARG A 481 5.34 -45.89 -11.49
N ILE A 482 4.74 -46.98 -11.98
CA ILE A 482 3.41 -47.44 -11.58
C ILE A 482 3.34 -47.66 -10.06
N ALA A 483 4.34 -48.34 -9.47
CA ALA A 483 4.41 -48.54 -8.02
C ALA A 483 4.50 -47.22 -7.22
N ARG A 484 5.19 -46.19 -7.75
CA ARG A 484 5.23 -44.87 -7.12
C ARG A 484 3.90 -44.12 -7.27
N LEU A 485 3.25 -44.22 -8.43
CA LEU A 485 1.93 -43.62 -8.67
C LEU A 485 0.85 -44.20 -7.77
N SER A 486 0.96 -45.49 -7.42
CA SER A 486 0.04 -46.15 -6.48
C SER A 486 0.00 -45.54 -5.06
N LEU A 487 0.96 -44.66 -4.74
CA LEU A 487 1.07 -43.96 -3.46
C LEU A 487 0.59 -42.51 -3.53
N VAL A 488 0.21 -42.01 -4.71
CA VAL A 488 -0.11 -40.59 -4.94
C VAL A 488 -1.55 -40.28 -4.53
N SER A 489 -2.52 -41.09 -4.97
CA SER A 489 -3.94 -40.92 -4.62
C SER A 489 -4.68 -42.27 -4.61
N ARG A 490 -5.89 -42.29 -4.05
CA ARG A 490 -6.73 -43.50 -4.05
C ARG A 490 -7.11 -43.93 -5.47
N ALA A 491 -7.41 -42.99 -6.36
CA ALA A 491 -7.73 -43.28 -7.75
C ALA A 491 -6.55 -43.92 -8.48
N PHE A 492 -5.33 -43.39 -8.31
CA PHE A 492 -4.13 -43.99 -8.88
C PHE A 492 -3.80 -45.35 -8.25
N HIS A 493 -4.10 -45.55 -6.97
CA HIS A 493 -3.97 -46.86 -6.33
C HIS A 493 -4.87 -47.91 -6.98
N HIS A 494 -6.14 -47.55 -7.26
CA HIS A 494 -7.08 -48.44 -7.95
C HIS A 494 -6.63 -48.73 -9.39
N ALA A 495 -6.32 -47.71 -10.18
CA ALA A 495 -5.86 -47.88 -11.57
C ALA A 495 -4.54 -48.67 -11.66
N SER A 496 -3.59 -48.43 -10.75
CA SER A 496 -2.32 -49.19 -10.70
C SER A 496 -2.49 -50.63 -10.21
N SER A 497 -3.66 -51.02 -9.72
CA SER A 497 -3.95 -52.39 -9.27
C SER A 497 -4.80 -53.18 -10.27
N ASP A 498 -5.10 -52.59 -11.44
CA ASP A 498 -5.89 -53.23 -12.47
C ASP A 498 -5.26 -54.54 -13.00
N PRO A 499 -6.00 -55.66 -13.03
CA PRO A 499 -5.47 -56.94 -13.50
C PRO A 499 -5.02 -56.94 -14.98
N ASN A 500 -5.68 -56.17 -15.85
CA ASN A 500 -5.37 -56.15 -17.28
C ASN A 500 -4.08 -55.37 -17.57
N LEU A 501 -3.84 -54.28 -16.82
CA LEU A 501 -2.56 -53.56 -16.83
C LEU A 501 -1.40 -54.50 -16.51
N TRP A 502 -1.50 -55.26 -15.42
CA TRP A 502 -0.43 -56.20 -15.02
C TRP A 502 -0.32 -57.42 -15.94
N ARG A 503 -1.43 -57.90 -16.51
CA ARG A 503 -1.41 -58.94 -17.55
C ARG A 503 -0.59 -58.49 -18.75
N ARG A 504 -0.86 -57.29 -19.27
CA ARG A 504 -0.14 -56.70 -20.42
C ARG A 504 1.34 -56.54 -20.12
N LEU A 505 1.70 -56.00 -18.95
CA LEU A 505 3.10 -55.84 -18.54
C LEU A 505 3.81 -57.18 -18.31
N TYR A 506 3.10 -58.19 -17.79
CA TYR A 506 3.70 -59.51 -17.55
C TYR A 506 3.94 -60.29 -18.85
N GLN A 507 3.06 -60.13 -19.84
CA GLN A 507 3.13 -60.80 -21.13
C GLN A 507 4.00 -60.07 -22.16
N ASP A 508 4.39 -58.81 -21.89
CA ASP A 508 5.29 -58.06 -22.76
C ASP A 508 6.63 -58.81 -22.93
N PRO A 509 7.01 -59.18 -24.17
CA PRO A 509 8.22 -59.94 -24.45
C PRO A 509 9.51 -59.22 -24.04
N THR A 510 9.47 -57.91 -23.79
CA THR A 510 10.62 -57.12 -23.33
C THR A 510 10.72 -57.01 -21.80
N SER A 511 9.69 -57.41 -21.06
CA SER A 511 9.62 -57.20 -19.61
C SER A 511 10.52 -58.14 -18.80
N PHE A 512 10.86 -59.32 -19.34
CA PHE A 512 11.71 -60.32 -18.70
C PHE A 512 12.67 -60.99 -19.68
N VAL A 513 13.79 -61.52 -19.18
CA VAL A 513 14.87 -62.11 -20.01
C VAL A 513 14.47 -63.43 -20.69
N SER A 514 13.45 -64.13 -20.19
CA SER A 514 12.94 -65.35 -20.83
C SER A 514 11.43 -65.24 -21.09
N PRO A 515 10.93 -65.87 -22.18
CA PRO A 515 9.52 -65.83 -22.51
C PRO A 515 8.66 -66.43 -21.39
N VAL A 516 7.48 -65.87 -21.19
CA VAL A 516 6.53 -66.35 -20.19
C VAL A 516 5.72 -67.50 -20.80
N LEU A 517 5.85 -68.71 -20.25
CA LEU A 517 4.99 -69.85 -20.60
C LEU A 517 4.09 -70.15 -19.41
N CYS A 518 2.78 -69.94 -19.59
CA CYS A 518 1.79 -70.39 -18.62
C CYS A 518 1.43 -71.85 -18.93
N LEU A 519 1.58 -72.74 -17.95
CA LEU A 519 1.23 -74.17 -18.07
C LEU A 519 -0.11 -74.50 -17.40
N HIS A 520 -0.81 -73.50 -16.88
CA HIS A 520 -2.14 -73.65 -16.31
C HIS A 520 -3.20 -73.65 -17.41
N ASP A 521 -4.34 -74.28 -17.14
CA ASP A 521 -5.52 -74.27 -18.01
C ASP A 521 -6.02 -72.84 -18.25
N VAL A 522 -6.69 -72.61 -19.40
CA VAL A 522 -7.15 -71.29 -19.86
C VAL A 522 -8.13 -70.64 -18.88
N SER A 523 -8.78 -71.44 -18.04
CA SER A 523 -9.72 -71.00 -16.99
C SER A 523 -9.04 -70.51 -15.70
N TYR A 524 -7.72 -70.69 -15.54
CA TYR A 524 -7.04 -70.33 -14.31
C TYR A 524 -6.81 -68.82 -14.20
N VAL A 525 -7.37 -68.19 -13.17
CA VAL A 525 -7.19 -66.75 -12.91
C VAL A 525 -5.84 -66.48 -12.27
N HIS A 526 -4.93 -65.84 -12.99
CA HIS A 526 -3.64 -65.42 -12.46
C HIS A 526 -3.72 -64.06 -11.74
N ASP A 527 -3.07 -63.96 -10.57
CA ASP A 527 -2.67 -62.68 -10.01
C ASP A 527 -1.38 -62.20 -10.73
N TYR A 528 -1.57 -61.52 -11.87
CA TYR A 528 -0.45 -61.03 -12.68
C TYR A 528 0.44 -60.04 -11.92
N LYS A 529 -0.09 -59.30 -10.96
CA LYS A 529 0.69 -58.34 -10.15
C LYS A 529 1.64 -59.08 -9.22
N ALA A 530 1.16 -60.11 -8.51
CA ALA A 530 2.00 -60.95 -7.66
C ALA A 530 3.03 -61.75 -8.47
N LEU A 531 2.63 -62.33 -9.60
CA LEU A 531 3.53 -63.06 -10.51
C LEU A 531 4.62 -62.15 -11.08
N PHE A 532 4.27 -60.93 -11.49
CA PHE A 532 5.22 -59.93 -11.96
C PHE A 532 6.22 -59.57 -10.85
N ALA A 533 5.74 -59.27 -9.62
CA ALA A 533 6.58 -58.89 -8.50
C ALA A 533 7.53 -60.01 -8.05
N ALA A 534 7.07 -61.27 -8.07
CA ALA A 534 7.90 -62.42 -7.75
C ALA A 534 9.04 -62.59 -8.77
N ARG A 535 8.70 -62.56 -10.07
CA ARG A 535 9.67 -62.70 -11.16
C ARG A 535 10.65 -61.54 -11.23
N TYR A 536 10.17 -60.32 -11.06
CA TYR A 536 11.01 -59.12 -11.02
C TYR A 536 12.04 -59.17 -9.88
N ARG A 537 11.62 -59.59 -8.68
CA ARG A 537 12.54 -59.77 -7.53
C ARG A 537 13.58 -60.85 -7.81
N HIS A 538 13.17 -61.97 -8.38
CA HIS A 538 14.05 -63.08 -8.72
C HIS A 538 15.12 -62.66 -9.75
N GLU A 539 14.72 -62.04 -10.85
CA GLU A 539 15.64 -61.58 -11.90
C GLU A 539 16.59 -60.49 -11.39
N ARG A 540 16.13 -59.59 -10.50
CA ARG A 540 17.00 -58.57 -9.90
C ARG A 540 18.02 -59.16 -8.94
N SER A 541 17.61 -60.12 -8.12
CA SER A 541 18.51 -60.86 -7.23
C SER A 541 19.58 -61.59 -8.05
N TYR A 542 19.15 -62.24 -9.13
CA TYR A 542 20.03 -62.91 -10.09
C TYR A 542 21.02 -61.95 -10.77
N LYS A 543 20.55 -60.81 -11.31
CA LYS A 543 21.41 -59.75 -11.88
C LYS A 543 22.36 -59.12 -10.86
N ARG A 544 22.09 -59.21 -9.56
CA ARG A 544 23.02 -58.81 -8.50
C ARG A 544 24.06 -59.90 -8.26
N GLN A 545 23.66 -61.15 -8.10
CA GLN A 545 24.57 -62.28 -7.91
C GLN A 545 25.54 -62.45 -9.09
N LEU A 546 25.06 -62.32 -10.33
CA LEU A 546 25.90 -62.32 -11.54
C LEU A 546 26.99 -61.23 -11.53
N ARG A 547 26.67 -60.03 -11.03
CA ARG A 547 27.65 -58.94 -10.92
C ARG A 547 28.77 -59.25 -9.93
N TYR A 548 28.47 -60.02 -8.89
CA TYR A 548 29.46 -60.39 -7.87
C TYR A 548 30.30 -61.59 -8.28
N GLN A 549 29.72 -62.56 -9.01
CA GLN A 549 30.39 -63.84 -9.29
C GLN A 549 31.15 -63.87 -10.62
N HIS A 550 30.70 -63.17 -11.67
CA HIS A 550 31.34 -63.20 -12.99
C HIS A 550 31.19 -61.87 -13.76
N PRO A 551 32.06 -60.87 -13.50
CA PRO A 551 31.97 -59.54 -14.13
C PRO A 551 32.22 -59.56 -15.66
N GLU A 552 32.96 -60.56 -16.16
CA GLU A 552 33.44 -60.69 -17.54
C GLU A 552 32.40 -61.30 -18.51
N LYS A 553 31.42 -62.09 -18.03
CA LYS A 553 30.51 -62.90 -18.89
C LYS A 553 29.06 -62.40 -18.89
N LYS A 554 28.88 -61.13 -19.19
CA LYS A 554 27.62 -60.39 -18.97
C LYS A 554 26.47 -60.67 -19.95
N LYS A 555 26.69 -61.38 -21.08
CA LYS A 555 25.72 -61.39 -22.20
C LYS A 555 25.09 -62.73 -22.61
N ASP A 556 25.59 -63.90 -22.19
CA ASP A 556 25.17 -65.17 -22.84
C ASP A 556 24.58 -66.23 -21.88
N LEU A 557 23.57 -65.86 -21.09
CA LEU A 557 22.90 -66.80 -20.16
C LEU A 557 21.37 -66.68 -20.20
N GLN A 558 20.67 -67.81 -20.38
CA GLN A 558 19.21 -67.93 -20.34
C GLN A 558 18.76 -68.86 -19.19
N CYS A 559 17.68 -68.49 -18.50
CA CYS A 559 17.07 -69.29 -17.44
C CYS A 559 15.97 -70.22 -17.99
N CYS A 560 15.82 -71.41 -17.41
CA CYS A 560 14.71 -72.30 -17.72
C CYS A 560 13.47 -71.97 -16.87
N ASN A 561 12.31 -71.86 -17.54
CA ASN A 561 11.05 -71.35 -16.99
C ASN A 561 10.26 -72.38 -16.16
N VAL A 562 10.72 -73.62 -16.09
CA VAL A 562 9.96 -74.77 -15.55
C VAL A 562 10.60 -75.34 -14.27
N CYS A 563 11.93 -75.44 -14.22
CA CYS A 563 12.69 -75.98 -13.07
C CYS A 563 13.38 -74.89 -12.22
N ASP A 564 13.44 -73.64 -12.69
CA ASP A 564 14.33 -72.58 -12.18
C ASP A 564 15.81 -72.98 -12.10
N CYS A 565 16.24 -73.90 -12.96
CA CYS A 565 17.62 -74.37 -13.01
C CYS A 565 18.49 -73.52 -13.96
N LEU A 566 19.74 -73.31 -13.55
CA LEU A 566 20.78 -72.59 -14.30
C LEU A 566 21.42 -73.55 -15.32
N THR A 567 20.89 -73.60 -16.53
CA THR A 567 21.63 -74.20 -17.64
C THR A 567 22.51 -73.13 -18.28
N MET A 568 23.83 -73.23 -18.07
CA MET A 568 24.83 -72.43 -18.79
C MET A 568 24.82 -72.84 -20.27
N THR A 569 23.93 -72.27 -21.07
CA THR A 569 23.90 -72.52 -22.51
C THR A 569 23.83 -71.22 -23.27
N THR A 570 24.80 -71.02 -24.17
CA THR A 570 25.03 -69.80 -24.94
C THR A 570 24.11 -69.68 -26.18
N THR A 571 23.17 -70.60 -26.40
CA THR A 571 22.28 -70.60 -27.58
C THR A 571 20.84 -71.03 -27.25
N GLY A 572 19.85 -70.36 -27.84
CA GLY A 572 18.42 -70.56 -27.58
C GLY A 572 17.87 -71.96 -27.96
N VAL A 573 18.56 -72.68 -28.84
CA VAL A 573 18.19 -74.05 -29.26
C VAL A 573 18.34 -75.05 -28.11
N ARG A 574 19.36 -74.89 -27.25
CA ARG A 574 19.58 -75.78 -26.09
C ARG A 574 18.62 -75.49 -24.94
N ALA A 575 18.22 -74.23 -24.76
CA ALA A 575 17.18 -73.86 -23.79
C ALA A 575 15.81 -74.48 -24.15
N LEU A 576 15.46 -74.50 -25.45
CA LEU A 576 14.27 -75.17 -25.97
C LEU A 576 14.32 -76.70 -25.83
N ALA A 577 15.48 -77.32 -26.06
CA ALA A 577 15.66 -78.76 -25.84
C ALA A 577 15.51 -79.14 -24.35
N HIS A 578 16.09 -78.33 -23.45
CA HIS A 578 15.96 -78.51 -22.00
C HIS A 578 14.51 -78.30 -21.52
N ALA A 579 13.77 -77.35 -22.11
CA ALA A 579 12.34 -77.18 -21.83
C ALA A 579 11.50 -78.38 -22.31
N LYS A 580 11.86 -79.00 -23.46
CA LYS A 580 11.21 -80.21 -23.97
C LYS A 580 11.51 -81.47 -23.14
N ASP A 581 12.65 -81.54 -22.45
CA ASP A 581 12.94 -82.66 -21.54
C ASP A 581 11.97 -82.72 -20.34
N HIS A 582 11.48 -81.57 -19.87
CA HIS A 582 10.43 -81.50 -18.85
C HIS A 582 9.06 -82.01 -19.36
N GLN A 583 8.85 -82.09 -20.68
CA GLN A 583 7.66 -82.72 -21.27
C GLN A 583 7.78 -84.25 -21.35
N LYS A 584 9.01 -84.81 -21.37
CA LYS A 584 9.26 -86.27 -21.48
C LYS A 584 9.41 -86.97 -20.12
N LYS A 585 9.82 -86.26 -19.07
CA LYS A 585 9.84 -86.74 -17.69
C LYS A 585 9.12 -85.71 -16.80
N PRO A 586 7.89 -85.98 -16.34
CA PRO A 586 7.18 -85.03 -15.50
C PRO A 586 7.96 -84.76 -14.22
N ILE A 587 8.02 -83.48 -13.83
CA ILE A 587 8.64 -83.07 -12.57
C ILE A 587 7.88 -83.73 -11.42
N VAL A 588 8.58 -84.53 -10.63
CA VAL A 588 8.02 -85.11 -9.40
C VAL A 588 7.96 -84.01 -8.35
N TRP A 589 6.77 -83.44 -8.19
CA TRP A 589 6.47 -82.47 -7.15
C TRP A 589 6.56 -83.12 -5.78
N ARG A 590 7.39 -82.55 -4.91
CA ARG A 590 7.64 -83.07 -3.56
C ARG A 590 6.89 -82.19 -2.57
N PRO A 591 5.86 -82.72 -1.87
CA PRO A 591 5.18 -81.96 -0.83
C PRO A 591 6.10 -81.74 0.37
N CYS A 592 5.99 -80.58 0.99
CA CYS A 592 6.59 -80.33 2.29
C CYS A 592 5.84 -81.15 3.35
N PRO A 593 6.51 -82.02 4.11
CA PRO A 593 5.85 -82.86 5.10
C PRO A 593 5.27 -82.06 6.29
N THR A 594 5.56 -80.77 6.40
CA THR A 594 5.13 -79.93 7.52
C THR A 594 3.94 -79.03 7.16
N CYS A 595 3.81 -78.59 5.89
CA CYS A 595 2.76 -77.67 5.45
C CYS A 595 2.02 -78.10 4.18
N GLY A 596 2.43 -79.20 3.53
CA GLY A 596 1.79 -79.73 2.32
C GLY A 596 2.12 -79.01 1.01
N GLU A 597 2.78 -77.85 1.03
CA GLU A 597 3.15 -77.12 -0.19
C GLU A 597 4.06 -77.94 -1.12
N GLN A 598 3.82 -77.90 -2.42
CA GLN A 598 4.51 -78.72 -3.40
C GLN A 598 5.70 -78.01 -4.06
N PHE A 599 6.84 -78.69 -4.12
CA PHE A 599 8.08 -78.13 -4.67
C PHE A 599 8.61 -78.95 -5.84
N PRO A 600 9.06 -78.30 -6.93
CA PRO A 600 9.52 -78.98 -8.14
C PRO A 600 10.95 -79.55 -7.98
N SER A 601 11.67 -79.18 -6.92
CA SER A 601 13.02 -79.69 -6.65
C SER A 601 13.31 -79.84 -5.16
N LYS A 602 14.18 -80.80 -4.83
CA LYS A 602 14.62 -81.07 -3.45
C LYS A 602 15.29 -79.86 -2.79
N ASN A 603 16.03 -79.05 -3.55
CA ASN A 603 16.68 -77.84 -3.04
C ASN A 603 15.68 -76.76 -2.64
N LYS A 604 14.61 -76.54 -3.41
CA LYS A 604 13.57 -75.58 -3.03
C LYS A 604 12.80 -76.02 -1.80
N LEU A 605 12.48 -77.31 -1.70
CA LEU A 605 11.88 -77.87 -0.48
C LEU A 605 12.79 -77.66 0.74
N LEU A 606 14.10 -77.85 0.61
CA LEU A 606 15.07 -77.63 1.70
C LEU A 606 15.17 -76.16 2.11
N LEU A 607 15.17 -75.23 1.14
CA LEU A 607 15.18 -73.79 1.43
C LEU A 607 13.88 -73.34 2.11
N HIS A 608 12.73 -73.82 1.64
CA HIS A 608 11.43 -73.60 2.27
C HIS A 608 11.41 -74.13 3.72
N LYS A 609 11.87 -75.36 3.95
CA LYS A 609 11.97 -75.95 5.30
C LYS A 609 12.85 -75.12 6.23
N ARG A 610 14.00 -74.63 5.76
CA ARG A 610 14.88 -73.77 6.57
C ARG A 610 14.25 -72.41 6.89
N ALA A 611 13.57 -71.82 5.93
CA ALA A 611 12.99 -70.48 6.07
C ALA A 611 11.74 -70.45 6.95
N LEU A 612 10.89 -71.48 6.88
CA LEU A 612 9.56 -71.48 7.49
C LEU A 612 9.39 -72.50 8.64
N HIS A 613 10.25 -73.52 8.71
CA HIS A 613 10.14 -74.61 9.71
C HIS A 613 11.44 -74.86 10.48
N GLY A 614 12.46 -74.03 10.31
CA GLY A 614 13.72 -74.18 11.05
C GLY A 614 13.71 -73.43 12.37
N LYS A 615 13.53 -74.11 13.51
CA LYS A 615 13.92 -73.56 14.82
C LYS A 615 14.54 -74.60 15.77
N THR A 616 15.64 -74.13 16.39
CA THR A 616 16.27 -74.48 17.69
C THR A 616 17.02 -75.81 17.85
N GLN A 617 18.27 -75.69 18.34
CA GLN A 617 19.28 -76.73 18.63
C GLN A 617 18.79 -77.82 19.61
N PRO A 618 19.40 -79.03 19.59
CA PRO A 618 19.25 -80.00 20.68
C PRO A 618 20.10 -79.61 21.91
N PRO A 619 19.76 -80.08 23.12
CA PRO A 619 20.35 -79.65 24.38
C PRO A 619 21.71 -80.31 24.62
N ASN A 620 22.66 -79.54 25.19
CA ASN A 620 23.85 -80.08 25.83
C ASN A 620 23.46 -80.85 27.10
N GLN A 621 23.87 -82.12 27.17
CA GLN A 621 24.09 -82.86 28.41
C GLN A 621 25.61 -82.98 28.62
N SER A 622 26.12 -82.29 29.64
CA SER A 622 27.25 -82.65 30.52
C SER A 622 27.70 -81.41 31.30
#